data_AF-A0A8T7BIS3-F1
#
_entry.id   AF-A0A8T7BIS3-F1
#
_cell.length_a   1.000
_cell.length_b   1.000
_cell.length_c   1.000
_cell.angle_alpha   90.00
_cell.angle_beta   90.00
_cell.angle_gamma   90.00
#
_symmetry.space_group_name_H-M   'P 1'
#
loop_
_entity.id
_entity.type
_entity.pdbx_description
1 polymer ?
#
loop_
_entity_poly.entity_id
_entity_poly.type
_entity_poly.pdbx_seq_one_letter_code
_entity_poly.pdbx_strand_id
1 'polypeptide(L)'
;MNIESLRQQLELLMQNMLEWSTSPQFYSQAGIILLAIIIAFALDWIFTQTIPILRNEPTSGRLLSLRKQLYNAGDLIIPILSILMLNISEQISDSLIQQSWLIKLAESFAIVITLYLVITRFTKKKLVRSLIKWIVIP
;
A
#
# COMPACT_ATOMS: atom_id res chain seq x y z
N MET A 1 30.73 17.20 -10.74
CA MET A 1 29.54 16.76 -11.49
C MET A 1 29.30 17.78 -12.59
N ASN A 2 29.45 17.41 -13.86
CA ASN A 2 29.40 18.36 -14.98
C ASN A 2 27.96 18.58 -15.44
N ILE A 3 27.63 19.80 -15.86
CA ILE A 3 26.28 20.14 -16.37
C ILE A 3 25.92 19.30 -17.59
N GLU A 4 26.89 18.99 -18.47
CA GLU A 4 26.71 18.04 -19.58
C GLU A 4 26.26 16.66 -19.10
N SER A 5 26.93 16.10 -18.08
CA SER A 5 26.62 14.76 -17.58
C SER A 5 25.24 14.67 -16.94
N LEU A 6 24.77 15.75 -16.31
CA LEU A 6 23.41 15.84 -15.76
C LEU A 6 22.36 15.91 -16.87
N ARG A 7 22.63 16.66 -17.94
CA ARG A 7 21.72 16.73 -19.11
C ARG A 7 21.60 15.39 -19.80
N GLN A 8 22.71 14.70 -20.04
CA GLN A 8 22.70 13.36 -20.64
C GLN A 8 21.94 12.34 -19.78
N GLN A 9 22.12 12.36 -18.46
CA GLN A 9 21.35 11.49 -17.56
C GLN A 9 19.86 11.81 -17.59
N LEU A 10 19.49 13.10 -17.61
CA LEU A 10 18.09 13.52 -17.72
C LEU A 10 17.44 13.10 -19.05
N GLU A 11 18.16 13.25 -20.17
CA GLU A 11 17.67 12.84 -21.49
C GLU A 11 17.46 11.32 -21.57
N LEU A 12 18.42 10.54 -21.08
CA LEU A 12 18.29 9.08 -20.98
C LEU A 12 17.11 8.67 -20.10
N LEU A 13 16.94 9.31 -18.94
CA LEU A 13 15.82 9.03 -18.04
C LEU A 13 14.48 9.37 -18.71
N MET A 14 14.41 10.48 -19.45
CA MET A 14 13.20 10.88 -20.17
C MET A 14 12.85 9.94 -21.33
N GLN A 15 13.84 9.49 -22.11
CA GLN A 15 13.63 8.51 -23.17
C GLN A 15 13.13 7.18 -22.62
N ASN A 16 13.77 6.66 -21.56
CA ASN A 16 13.36 5.40 -20.92
C ASN A 16 11.92 5.49 -20.37
N MET A 17 11.54 6.61 -19.76
CA MET A 17 10.18 6.81 -19.27
C MET A 17 9.13 6.82 -20.39
N LEU A 18 9.45 7.42 -21.55
CA LEU A 18 8.57 7.43 -22.71
C LEU A 18 8.40 6.03 -23.29
N GLU A 19 9.49 5.28 -23.45
CA GLU A 19 9.45 3.89 -23.92
C GLU A 19 8.64 3.01 -22.95
N TRP A 20 8.83 3.13 -21.65
CA TRP A 20 8.04 2.38 -20.67
C TRP A 20 6.56 2.75 -20.72
N SER A 21 6.24 4.05 -20.78
CA SER A 21 4.86 4.53 -20.80
C SER A 21 4.07 4.07 -22.03
N THR A 22 4.76 3.79 -23.13
CA THR A 22 4.16 3.33 -24.39
C THR A 22 4.22 1.80 -24.55
N SER A 23 4.87 1.10 -23.63
CA SER A 23 5.00 -0.37 -23.66
C SER A 23 3.70 -1.08 -23.24
N PRO A 24 3.27 -2.14 -23.94
CA PRO A 24 2.12 -2.96 -23.53
C PRO A 24 2.25 -3.56 -22.11
N GLN A 25 3.48 -3.83 -21.67
CA GLN A 25 3.80 -4.41 -20.37
C GLN A 25 3.47 -3.43 -19.23
N PHE A 26 3.71 -2.13 -19.43
CA PHE A 26 3.37 -1.10 -18.45
C PHE A 26 1.85 -1.06 -18.20
N TYR A 27 1.04 -1.04 -19.27
CA TYR A 27 -0.42 -1.03 -19.14
C TYR A 27 -0.97 -2.32 -18.54
N SER A 28 -0.34 -3.45 -18.83
CA SER A 28 -0.70 -4.74 -18.25
C SER A 28 -0.43 -4.77 -16.73
N GLN A 29 0.74 -4.28 -16.29
CA GLN A 29 1.04 -4.11 -14.87
C GLN A 29 0.08 -3.13 -14.19
N ALA A 30 -0.24 -2.00 -14.82
CA ALA A 30 -1.21 -1.04 -14.29
C ALA A 30 -2.62 -1.67 -14.12
N GLY A 31 -3.05 -2.47 -15.09
CA GLY A 31 -4.31 -3.22 -15.00
C GLY A 31 -4.31 -4.26 -13.89
N ILE A 32 -3.21 -4.99 -13.71
CA ILE A 32 -3.03 -5.94 -12.60
C ILE A 32 -3.11 -5.22 -11.25
N ILE A 33 -2.42 -4.08 -11.09
CA ILE A 33 -2.48 -3.26 -9.87
C ILE A 33 -3.93 -2.84 -9.59
N LEU A 34 -4.64 -2.34 -10.61
CA LEU A 34 -6.03 -1.92 -10.45
C LEU A 34 -6.91 -3.08 -9.97
N LEU A 35 -6.78 -4.27 -10.58
CA LEU A 35 -7.52 -5.46 -10.17
C LEU A 35 -7.17 -5.90 -8.74
N ALA A 36 -5.88 -5.89 -8.38
CA ALA A 36 -5.42 -6.22 -7.03
C ALA A 36 -6.08 -5.34 -5.98
N ILE A 37 -6.14 -4.03 -6.24
CA ILE A 37 -6.79 -3.07 -5.33
C ILE A 37 -8.30 -3.29 -5.27
N ILE A 38 -8.97 -3.52 -6.41
CA ILE A 38 -10.41 -3.84 -6.42
C ILE A 38 -10.70 -5.09 -5.58
N ILE A 39 -9.89 -6.14 -5.72
CA ILE A 39 -10.04 -7.37 -4.94
C ILE A 39 -9.81 -7.09 -3.45
N ALA A 40 -8.81 -6.29 -3.09
CA ALA A 40 -8.57 -5.90 -1.70
C ALA A 40 -9.78 -5.16 -1.09
N PHE A 41 -10.40 -4.24 -1.83
CA PHE A 41 -11.63 -3.56 -1.41
C PHE A 41 -12.81 -4.52 -1.26
N ALA A 42 -12.99 -5.45 -2.21
CA ALA A 42 -14.06 -6.44 -2.14
C ALA A 42 -13.89 -7.36 -0.91
N LEU A 43 -12.66 -7.79 -0.63
CA LEU A 43 -12.33 -8.58 0.54
C LEU A 43 -12.58 -7.79 1.83
N ASP A 44 -12.13 -6.54 1.94
CA ASP A 44 -12.43 -5.70 3.11
C ASP A 44 -13.93 -5.60 3.39
N TRP A 45 -14.74 -5.38 2.34
CA TRP A 45 -16.19 -5.37 2.48
C TRP A 45 -16.73 -6.70 3.03
N ILE A 46 -16.22 -7.84 2.58
CA ILE A 46 -16.60 -9.16 3.12
C ILE A 46 -16.16 -9.30 4.59
N PHE A 47 -14.93 -8.92 4.94
CA PHE A 47 -14.39 -9.01 6.30
C PHE A 47 -15.18 -8.14 7.28
N THR A 48 -15.51 -6.91 6.90
CA THR A 48 -16.28 -5.96 7.75
C THR A 48 -17.73 -6.39 7.95
N GLN A 49 -18.33 -7.08 6.98
CA GLN A 49 -19.68 -7.64 7.11
C GLN A 49 -19.73 -8.93 7.94
N THR A 50 -18.69 -9.76 7.85
CA THR A 50 -18.64 -11.08 8.50
C THR A 50 -18.15 -11.02 9.95
N ILE A 51 -17.21 -10.14 10.27
CA ILE A 51 -16.60 -10.06 11.60
C ILE A 51 -17.38 -9.05 12.47
N PRO A 52 -18.13 -9.50 13.50
CA PRO A 52 -19.03 -8.62 14.26
C PRO A 52 -18.31 -7.48 15.00
N ILE A 53 -17.05 -7.69 15.39
CA ILE A 53 -16.26 -6.71 16.13
C ILE A 53 -15.79 -5.53 15.27
N LEU A 54 -15.81 -5.68 13.94
CA LEU A 54 -15.42 -4.66 12.98
C LEU A 54 -16.62 -3.90 12.41
N ARG A 55 -17.83 -4.44 12.59
CA ARG A 55 -19.05 -3.91 11.97
C ARG A 55 -19.64 -2.71 12.71
N ASN A 56 -19.66 -2.78 14.05
CA ASN A 56 -20.29 -1.75 14.88
C ASN A 56 -19.31 -1.26 15.95
N GLU A 57 -19.23 0.06 16.13
CA GLU A 57 -18.42 0.62 17.22
C GLU A 57 -19.01 0.14 18.57
N PRO A 58 -18.20 -0.45 19.45
CA PRO A 58 -18.66 -0.88 20.76
C PRO A 58 -18.95 0.32 21.67
N THR A 59 -20.21 0.47 22.07
CA THR A 59 -20.69 1.61 22.89
C THR A 59 -20.75 1.31 24.39
N SER A 60 -20.84 0.03 24.79
CA SER A 60 -20.92 -0.38 26.19
C SER A 60 -20.39 -1.82 26.41
N GLY A 61 -20.12 -2.18 27.68
CA GLY A 61 -19.77 -3.55 28.09
C GLY A 61 -18.35 -3.73 28.63
N ARG A 62 -18.05 -4.96 29.07
CA ARG A 62 -16.72 -5.36 29.55
C ARG A 62 -15.69 -5.22 28.43
N LEU A 63 -14.48 -4.78 28.78
CA LEU A 63 -13.35 -4.59 27.85
C LEU A 63 -13.62 -3.58 26.72
N LEU A 64 -14.48 -2.57 26.96
CA LEU A 64 -14.82 -1.51 25.99
C LEU A 64 -13.59 -0.91 25.30
N SER A 65 -12.53 -0.62 26.05
CA SER A 65 -11.29 -0.03 25.50
C SER A 65 -10.58 -0.95 24.50
N LEU A 66 -10.55 -2.27 24.77
CA LEU A 66 -9.95 -3.25 23.86
C LEU A 66 -10.81 -3.44 22.62
N ARG A 67 -12.14 -3.53 22.78
CA ARG A 67 -13.06 -3.66 21.64
C ARG A 67 -13.00 -2.43 20.72
N LYS A 68 -12.88 -1.22 21.28
CA LYS A 68 -12.68 0.01 20.48
C LYS A 68 -11.34 -0.03 19.72
N GLN A 69 -10.27 -0.54 20.34
CA GLN A 69 -8.99 -0.70 19.65
C GLN A 69 -9.07 -1.72 18.51
N LEU A 70 -9.76 -2.85 18.70
CA LEU A 70 -9.99 -3.84 17.64
C LEU A 70 -10.87 -3.30 16.51
N TYR A 71 -11.95 -2.59 16.84
CA TYR A 71 -12.79 -1.92 15.86
C TYR A 71 -11.97 -0.93 15.02
N ASN A 72 -11.16 -0.09 15.68
CA ASN A 72 -10.26 0.82 14.99
C ASN A 72 -9.15 0.09 14.21
N ALA A 73 -8.76 -1.13 14.58
CA ALA A 73 -7.82 -1.91 13.77
C ALA A 73 -8.43 -2.36 12.43
N GLY A 74 -9.76 -2.36 12.30
CA GLY A 74 -10.48 -2.66 11.07
C GLY A 74 -10.01 -1.83 9.87
N ASP A 75 -9.73 -0.54 10.06
CA ASP A 75 -9.27 0.33 8.97
C ASP A 75 -7.85 -0.02 8.46
N LEU A 76 -7.13 -0.92 9.14
CA LEU A 76 -5.87 -1.47 8.63
C LEU A 76 -6.07 -2.68 7.72
N ILE A 77 -7.29 -3.22 7.62
CA ILE A 77 -7.58 -4.39 6.79
C ILE A 77 -7.38 -4.07 5.32
N ILE A 78 -7.96 -2.98 4.81
CA ILE A 78 -7.76 -2.52 3.42
C ILE A 78 -6.27 -2.43 3.05
N PRO A 79 -5.41 -1.67 3.76
CA PRO A 79 -4.03 -1.50 3.35
C PRO A 79 -3.21 -2.79 3.49
N ILE A 80 -3.50 -3.65 4.48
CA ILE A 80 -2.86 -4.97 4.60
C ILE A 80 -3.27 -5.89 3.44
N LEU A 81 -4.57 -5.95 3.12
CA LEU A 81 -5.07 -6.72 1.99
C LEU A 81 -4.51 -6.21 0.66
N SER A 82 -4.34 -4.90 0.54
CA SER A 82 -3.74 -4.28 -0.65
C SER A 82 -2.30 -4.75 -0.84
N ILE A 83 -1.48 -4.76 0.22
CA ILE A 83 -0.11 -5.32 0.16
C ILE A 83 -0.16 -6.79 -0.26
N LEU A 84 -1.03 -7.58 0.37
CA LEU A 84 -1.12 -9.02 0.09
C LEU A 84 -1.53 -9.29 -1.38
N MET A 85 -2.53 -8.56 -1.89
CA MET A 85 -2.95 -8.68 -3.29
C MET A 85 -1.89 -8.20 -4.28
N LEU A 86 -1.17 -7.11 -3.95
CA LEU A 86 -0.07 -6.61 -4.78
C LEU A 86 1.11 -7.58 -4.79
N ASN A 87 1.44 -8.21 -3.66
CA ASN A 87 2.52 -9.20 -3.58
C ASN A 87 2.21 -10.45 -4.41
N ILE A 88 0.96 -10.94 -4.37
CA ILE A 88 0.51 -12.03 -5.25
C ILE A 88 0.59 -11.59 -6.71
N SER A 89 0.17 -10.36 -7.00
CA SER A 89 0.19 -9.79 -8.35
C SER A 89 1.61 -9.64 -8.89
N GLU A 90 2.58 -9.30 -8.05
CA GLU A 90 4.00 -9.25 -8.38
C GLU A 90 4.48 -10.60 -8.89
N GLN A 91 4.20 -11.68 -8.13
CA GLN A 91 4.59 -13.05 -8.50
C GLN A 91 3.94 -13.50 -9.81
N ILE A 92 2.66 -13.15 -10.01
CA ILE A 92 1.94 -13.43 -11.26
C ILE A 92 2.58 -12.68 -12.43
N SER A 93 2.91 -11.39 -12.24
CA SER A 93 3.49 -10.55 -13.28
C SER A 93 4.92 -10.97 -13.64
N ASP A 94 5.74 -11.34 -12.65
CA ASP A 94 7.08 -11.89 -12.87
C ASP A 94 7.01 -13.21 -13.66
N SER A 95 5.99 -14.03 -13.41
CA SER A 95 5.82 -15.31 -14.11
C SER A 95 5.26 -15.16 -15.52
N LEU A 96 4.29 -14.27 -15.74
CA LEU A 96 3.56 -14.14 -17.01
C LEU A 96 4.13 -13.06 -17.94
N ILE A 97 4.54 -11.92 -17.38
CA ILE A 97 4.96 -10.72 -18.12
C ILE A 97 6.49 -10.54 -18.03
N GLN A 98 7.17 -11.30 -17.16
CA GLN A 98 8.62 -11.23 -16.91
C GLN A 98 9.08 -9.83 -16.45
N GLN A 99 8.15 -9.06 -15.87
CA GLN A 99 8.39 -7.71 -15.38
C GLN A 99 7.39 -7.35 -14.28
N SER A 100 7.86 -6.76 -13.19
CA SER A 100 7.03 -6.39 -12.02
C SER A 100 7.43 -5.08 -11.35
N TRP A 101 8.33 -4.30 -11.94
CA TRP A 101 8.87 -3.10 -11.28
C TRP A 101 7.77 -2.11 -10.88
N LEU A 102 6.72 -1.97 -11.69
CA LEU A 102 5.62 -1.04 -11.40
C LEU A 102 4.76 -1.54 -10.23
N ILE A 103 4.55 -2.85 -10.16
CA ILE A 103 3.82 -3.50 -9.06
C ILE A 103 4.62 -3.37 -7.76
N LYS A 104 5.94 -3.62 -7.80
CA LYS A 104 6.86 -3.44 -6.67
C LYS A 104 6.84 -2.02 -6.12
N LEU A 105 6.78 -1.03 -7.00
CA LEU A 105 6.62 0.37 -6.59
C LEU A 105 5.29 0.59 -5.88
N ALA A 106 4.18 0.12 -6.46
CA ALA A 106 2.85 0.23 -5.84
C ALA A 106 2.78 -0.48 -4.48
N GLU A 107 3.37 -1.68 -4.35
CA GLU A 107 3.46 -2.42 -3.09
C GLU A 107 4.27 -1.64 -2.05
N SER A 108 5.41 -1.07 -2.44
CA SER A 108 6.23 -0.23 -1.56
C SER A 108 5.44 0.96 -1.02
N PHE A 109 4.65 1.63 -1.86
CA PHE A 109 3.74 2.70 -1.42
C PHE A 109 2.68 2.18 -0.46
N ALA A 110 2.07 1.03 -0.72
CA ALA A 110 1.09 0.41 0.16
C ALA A 110 1.69 0.08 1.55
N ILE A 111 2.93 -0.40 1.61
CA ILE A 111 3.67 -0.64 2.86
C ILE A 111 3.88 0.67 3.63
N VAL A 112 4.35 1.73 2.96
CA VAL A 112 4.56 3.03 3.60
C VAL A 112 3.25 3.61 4.15
N ILE A 113 2.16 3.53 3.39
CA ILE A 113 0.82 3.96 3.83
C ILE A 113 0.37 3.13 5.04
N THR A 114 0.58 1.81 5.01
CA THR A 114 0.22 0.91 6.12
C THR A 114 0.97 1.29 7.39
N LEU A 115 2.29 1.47 7.30
CA LEU A 115 3.11 1.89 8.43
C LEU A 115 2.65 3.24 8.98
N TYR A 116 2.38 4.20 8.09
CA TYR A 116 1.81 5.49 8.48
C TYR A 116 0.50 5.31 9.25
N LEU A 117 -0.44 4.51 8.75
CA LEU A 117 -1.72 4.27 9.42
C LEU A 117 -1.55 3.59 10.77
N VAL A 118 -0.68 2.57 10.88
CA VAL A 118 -0.37 1.90 12.15
C VAL A 118 0.18 2.89 13.18
N ILE A 119 1.23 3.65 12.81
CA ILE A 119 1.89 4.61 13.70
C ILE A 119 0.88 5.66 14.16
N THR A 120 0.07 6.18 13.24
CA THR A 120 -0.85 7.28 13.53
C THR A 120 -2.05 6.87 14.38
N ARG A 121 -2.46 5.60 14.30
CA ARG A 121 -3.63 5.05 15.00
C ARG A 121 -3.30 4.48 16.38
N PHE A 122 -2.18 3.78 16.52
CA PHE A 122 -1.80 3.14 17.79
C PHE A 122 -0.96 4.04 18.71
N THR A 123 -0.38 5.12 18.18
CA THR A 123 0.45 6.03 18.98
C THR A 123 -0.37 7.18 19.56
N LYS A 124 -0.74 7.08 20.85
CA LYS A 124 -1.50 8.12 21.58
C LYS A 124 -0.71 9.42 21.82
N LYS A 125 0.62 9.37 21.88
CA LYS A 125 1.48 10.54 22.17
C LYS A 125 2.06 11.13 20.87
N LYS A 126 1.74 12.40 20.58
CA LYS A 126 2.22 13.13 19.38
C LYS A 126 3.75 13.08 19.21
N LEU A 127 4.51 13.15 20.30
CA LEU A 127 5.98 13.07 20.29
C LEU A 127 6.50 11.73 19.78
N VAL A 128 5.97 10.63 20.29
CA VAL A 128 6.34 9.27 19.87
C VAL A 128 5.95 9.05 18.40
N ARG A 129 4.79 9.58 17.98
CA ARG A 129 4.33 9.52 16.58
C ARG A 129 5.27 10.24 15.63
N SER A 130 5.85 11.37 16.05
CA SER A 130 6.79 12.14 15.23
C SER A 130 8.14 11.45 15.08
N LEU A 131 8.66 10.88 16.17
CA LEU A 131 9.95 10.17 16.17
C LEU A 131 9.88 8.88 15.36
N ILE A 132 8.80 8.10 15.51
CA ILE A 132 8.64 6.84 14.77
C ILE A 132 8.45 7.10 13.27
N LYS A 133 7.68 8.13 12.88
CA LYS A 133 7.55 8.51 11.47
C LYS A 133 8.90 8.82 10.83
N TRP A 134 9.78 9.53 11.54
CA TRP A 134 11.08 9.94 11.02
C TRP A 134 12.09 8.79 10.91
N ILE A 135 11.93 7.73 11.69
CA ILE A 135 12.79 6.54 11.66
C ILE A 135 12.29 5.48 10.67
N VAL A 136 10.97 5.30 10.56
CA VAL A 136 10.35 4.18 9.84
C VAL A 136 9.98 4.54 8.39
N ILE A 137 9.76 5.82 8.10
CA ILE A 137 9.51 6.32 6.74
C ILE A 137 10.80 6.99 6.28
N PRO A 138 11.70 6.27 5.58
CA PRO A 138 12.93 6.85 5.04
C PRO A 138 12.66 7.90 3.95
#